data_AF-A0AAD1AQY6-F1
#
_entry.id   AF-A0AAD1AQY6-F1
#
_cell.length_a   1.000
_cell.length_b   1.000
_cell.length_c   1.000
_cell.angle_alpha   90.00
_cell.angle_beta   90.00
_cell.angle_gamma   90.00
#
_symmetry.space_group_name_H-M   'P 1'
#
loop_
_entity.id
_entity.type
_entity.pdbx_description
1 polymer ?
#
loop_
_entity_poly.entity_id
_entity_poly.type
_entity_poly.pdbx_seq_one_letter_code
_entity_poly.pdbx_strand_id
1 'polypeptide(L)'
;MQQKFYTRDVVLNYLLNDKRDLADKAGIRFDIKVLLAEQINVDNDVLAILIGNLLDNALEASRRLGDSRSAKISLVIKQFDNKLLT
;
A
#
# COMPACT_ATOMS: atom_id res chain seq x y z
N MET A 1 -11.28 -12.83 -7.08
CA MET A 1 -9.93 -12.27 -6.80
C MET A 1 -9.59 -12.61 -5.35
N GLN A 2 -8.36 -13.03 -5.04
CA GLN A 2 -7.95 -13.35 -3.67
C GLN A 2 -7.50 -12.08 -2.95
N GLN A 3 -8.23 -11.66 -1.92
CA GLN A 3 -7.77 -10.58 -1.04
C GLN A 3 -6.56 -11.05 -0.23
N LYS A 4 -5.54 -10.20 -0.10
CA LYS A 4 -4.40 -10.45 0.79
C LYS A 4 -4.57 -9.71 2.10
N PHE A 5 -4.14 -10.35 3.17
CA PHE A 5 -4.04 -9.70 4.47
C PHE A 5 -2.70 -8.97 4.57
N TYR A 6 -2.72 -7.64 4.70
CA TYR A 6 -1.54 -6.79 4.86
C TYR A 6 -1.39 -6.25 6.28
N THR A 7 -2.50 -5.89 6.94
CA THR A 7 -2.50 -5.24 8.24
C THR A 7 -3.80 -5.51 8.98
N ARG A 8 -3.79 -5.35 10.31
CA ARG A 8 -4.98 -5.45 11.18
C ARG A 8 -5.86 -4.20 11.12
N ASP A 9 -5.33 -3.09 10.63
CA ASP A 9 -6.14 -1.91 10.31
C ASP A 9 -7.08 -2.25 9.15
N VAL A 10 -8.38 -2.31 9.43
CA VAL A 10 -9.40 -2.73 8.47
C VAL A 10 -9.49 -1.77 7.29
N VAL A 11 -9.40 -0.46 7.55
CA VAL A 11 -9.53 0.58 6.53
C VAL A 11 -8.33 0.54 5.59
N LEU A 12 -7.11 0.53 6.16
CA LEU A 12 -5.89 0.42 5.38
C LEU A 12 -5.80 -0.91 4.64
N ASN A 13 -6.19 -2.02 5.26
CA ASN A 13 -6.17 -3.33 4.61
C ASN A 13 -7.14 -3.39 3.42
N TYR A 14 -8.34 -2.84 3.56
CA TYR A 14 -9.29 -2.73 2.46
C TYR A 14 -8.73 -1.88 1.32
N LEU A 15 -8.23 -0.68 1.63
CA LEU A 15 -7.62 0.23 0.67
C LEU A 15 -6.49 -0.43 -0.13
N LEU A 16 -5.58 -1.14 0.54
CA LEU A 16 -4.45 -1.82 -0.11
C LEU A 16 -4.90 -2.95 -1.05
N ASN A 17 -6.02 -3.63 -0.75
CA ASN A 17 -6.60 -4.63 -1.65
C ASN A 17 -7.28 -3.97 -2.85
N ASP A 18 -8.04 -2.90 -2.64
CA ASP A 18 -8.66 -2.14 -3.74
C ASP A 18 -7.59 -1.63 -4.74
N LYS A 19 -6.50 -1.02 -4.24
CA LYS A 19 -5.42 -0.55 -5.10
C LYS A 19 -4.68 -1.69 -5.81
N ARG A 20 -4.56 -2.87 -5.18
CA ARG A 20 -4.03 -4.06 -5.87
C ARG A 20 -4.92 -4.45 -7.04
N ASP A 21 -6.23 -4.55 -6.83
CA ASP A 21 -7.15 -4.95 -7.90
C ASP A 21 -7.09 -3.98 -9.08
N LEU A 22 -6.92 -2.67 -8.81
CA LEU A 22 -6.70 -1.66 -9.84
C LEU A 22 -5.36 -1.81 -10.57
N ALA A 23 -4.29 -2.18 -9.87
CA ALA A 23 -2.98 -2.44 -10.46
C ALA A 23 -3.00 -3.70 -11.34
N ASP A 24 -3.59 -4.79 -10.85
CA ASP A 24 -3.71 -6.07 -11.56
C ASP A 24 -4.51 -5.90 -12.86
N LYS A 25 -5.63 -5.16 -12.82
CA LYS A 25 -6.42 -4.82 -14.02
C LYS A 25 -5.63 -3.99 -15.05
N ALA A 26 -4.67 -3.20 -14.59
CA ALA A 26 -3.80 -2.40 -15.45
C ALA A 26 -2.50 -3.13 -15.86
N GLY A 27 -2.31 -4.39 -15.45
CA GLY A 27 -1.09 -5.16 -15.72
C GLY A 27 0.16 -4.65 -14.99
N ILE A 28 -0.02 -3.86 -13.93
CA ILE A 28 1.07 -3.25 -13.15
C ILE A 28 1.47 -4.19 -12.02
N ARG A 29 2.76 -4.47 -11.87
CA ARG A 29 3.24 -5.28 -10.74
C ARG A 29 3.10 -4.51 -9.43
N PHE A 30 2.45 -5.13 -8.43
CA PHE A 30 2.09 -4.47 -7.18
C PHE A 30 2.60 -5.23 -5.95
N ASP A 31 3.70 -4.73 -5.37
CA ASP A 31 4.37 -5.33 -4.22
C ASP A 31 4.16 -4.47 -2.96
N ILE A 32 3.46 -5.01 -1.96
CA ILE A 32 3.24 -4.34 -0.67
C ILE A 32 3.85 -5.17 0.45
N LYS A 33 4.54 -4.50 1.36
CA LYS A 33 4.97 -5.03 2.66
C LYS A 33 4.57 -4.07 3.76
N VAL A 34 3.84 -4.56 4.76
CA VAL A 34 3.41 -3.76 5.91
C VAL A 34 3.90 -4.43 7.19
N LEU A 35 4.54 -3.64 8.04
CA LEU A 35 4.98 -4.01 9.38
C LEU A 35 4.54 -2.89 10.33
N LEU A 36 3.35 -3.03 10.88
CA LEU A 36 2.73 -2.11 11.83
C LEU A 36 2.35 -2.89 13.08
N ALA A 37 2.47 -2.26 14.26
CA ALA A 37 1.85 -2.78 15.46
C ALA A 37 0.32 -2.65 15.39
N GLU A 38 -0.40 -3.34 16.27
CA GLU A 38 -1.86 -3.18 16.39
C GLU A 38 -2.28 -1.75 16.75
N GLN A 39 -1.42 -1.05 17.51
CA GLN A 39 -1.61 0.34 17.88
C GLN A 39 -0.43 1.16 17.35
N ILE A 40 -0.75 2.12 16.49
CA ILE A 40 0.21 3.08 15.95
C ILE A 40 -0.07 4.46 16.53
N ASN A 41 0.98 5.27 16.75
CA ASN A 41 0.85 6.65 17.23
C ASN A 41 0.43 7.63 16.11
N VAL A 42 -0.27 7.14 15.10
CA VAL A 42 -0.77 7.90 13.96
C VAL A 42 -2.24 7.53 13.79
N ASP A 43 -3.08 8.52 13.55
CA ASP A 43 -4.48 8.26 13.26
C ASP A 43 -4.61 7.39 11.99
N ASN A 44 -5.33 6.27 12.12
CA ASN A 44 -5.48 5.28 11.07
C ASN A 44 -6.13 5.86 9.80
N ASP A 45 -7.10 6.77 9.95
CA ASP A 45 -7.78 7.40 8.82
C ASP A 45 -6.82 8.36 8.10
N VAL A 46 -6.02 9.12 8.85
CA VAL A 46 -4.97 9.97 8.27
C VAL A 46 -3.96 9.14 7.49
N LEU A 47 -3.51 8.01 8.05
CA LEU A 47 -2.59 7.11 7.36
C LEU A 47 -3.22 6.54 6.08
N ALA A 48 -4.48 6.11 6.12
CA ALA A 48 -5.19 5.59 4.97
C ALA A 48 -5.34 6.65 3.86
N ILE A 49 -5.69 7.89 4.20
CA ILE A 49 -5.77 9.01 3.25
C ILE A 49 -4.41 9.24 2.56
N LEU A 50 -3.34 9.30 3.35
CA LEU A 50 -1.99 9.52 2.82
C LEU A 50 -1.57 8.39 1.88
N ILE A 51 -1.73 7.13 2.30
CA ILE A 51 -1.36 5.96 1.49
C ILE A 51 -2.23 5.88 0.22
N GLY A 52 -3.51 6.21 0.31
CA GLY A 52 -4.42 6.23 -0.84
C GLY A 52 -3.94 7.19 -1.91
N ASN A 53 -3.67 8.45 -1.53
CA ASN A 53 -3.18 9.48 -2.44
C ASN A 53 -1.85 9.10 -3.10
N LEU A 54 -0.91 8.53 -2.33
CA LEU A 54 0.39 8.09 -2.87
C LEU A 54 0.23 6.95 -3.88
N LEU A 55 -0.65 5.98 -3.60
CA LEU A 55 -0.90 4.87 -4.50
C LEU A 55 -1.67 5.29 -5.76
N ASP A 56 -2.62 6.21 -5.64
CA ASP A 56 -3.34 6.76 -6.78
C ASP A 56 -2.40 7.51 -7.73
N ASN A 57 -1.52 8.34 -7.18
CA ASN A 57 -0.48 9.02 -7.96
C ASN A 57 0.45 8.01 -8.67
N ALA A 58 0.87 6.96 -7.97
CA ALA A 58 1.73 5.93 -8.54
C ALA A 58 1.03 5.12 -9.64
N LEU A 59 -0.26 4.80 -9.46
CA LEU A 59 -1.09 4.11 -10.46
C LEU A 59 -1.27 4.97 -11.71
N GLU A 60 -1.60 6.24 -11.55
CA GLU A 60 -1.77 7.16 -12.67
C GLU A 60 -0.48 7.32 -13.48
N ALA A 61 0.64 7.55 -12.81
CA ALA A 61 1.94 7.64 -13.46
C ALA A 61 2.31 6.33 -14.18
N SER A 62 2.07 5.19 -13.54
CA SER A 62 2.36 3.87 -14.11
C SER A 62 1.53 3.56 -15.34
N ARG A 63 0.26 3.98 -15.39
CA ARG A 63 -0.63 3.80 -16.55
C ARG A 63 -0.19 4.59 -17.77
N ARG A 64 0.55 5.69 -17.59
CA ARG A 64 1.10 6.51 -18.67
C ARG A 64 2.37 5.90 -19.29
N LEU A 65 2.94 4.86 -18.67
CA LEU A 65 4.07 4.12 -19.24
C LEU A 65 3.56 3.26 -20.40
N GLY A 66 4.09 3.50 -21.60
CA GLY A 66 3.63 2.85 -22.84
C GLY A 66 3.75 1.32 -22.86
N ASP A 67 4.54 0.73 -21.95
CA ASP A 67 4.53 -0.71 -21.68
C ASP A 67 4.17 -0.96 -20.21
N SER A 68 2.91 -1.28 -19.98
CA SER A 68 2.36 -1.55 -18.64
C SER A 68 3.03 -2.75 -17.96
N ARG A 69 3.62 -3.69 -18.71
CA ARG A 69 4.28 -4.89 -18.14
C ARG A 69 5.62 -4.56 -17.47
N SER A 70 6.22 -3.43 -17.83
CA SER A 70 7.42 -2.89 -17.19
C SER A 70 7.10 -2.16 -15.88
N ALA A 71 5.86 -1.68 -15.73
CA ALA A 71 5.44 -0.86 -14.60
C ALA A 71 5.38 -1.67 -13.30
N LYS A 72 5.91 -1.07 -12.23
CA LYS A 72 5.94 -1.66 -10.90
C LYS A 72 5.70 -0.59 -9.85
N ILE A 73 4.81 -0.88 -8.91
CA ILE A 73 4.62 -0.10 -7.69
C ILE A 73 5.05 -0.95 -6.51
N SER A 74 5.88 -0.38 -5.64
CA SER A 74 6.37 -1.02 -4.41
C SER A 74 6.09 -0.11 -3.23
N LEU A 75 5.35 -0.61 -2.24
CA LEU A 75 5.06 0.11 -1.00
C LEU A 75 5.58 -0.68 0.20
N VAL A 76 6.34 0.01 1.06
CA VAL A 76 6.82 -0.53 2.32
C VAL A 76 6.40 0.40 3.44
N ILE A 77 5.58 -0.10 4.37
CA ILE A 77 5.19 0.62 5.58
C ILE A 77 5.82 -0.10 6.76
N LYS A 78 6.63 0.62 7.54
CA LYS A 78 7.28 0.09 8.74
C LYS A 78 7.15 1.09 9.88
N GLN A 79 6.60 0.64 10.99
CA GLN A 79 6.68 1.37 12.26
C GLN A 79 7.99 0.96 12.95
N PHE A 80 8.78 1.96 13.33
CA PHE A 80 9.92 1.79 14.23
C PHE A 80 9.55 2.46 15.54
N ASP A 81 9.52 1.68 16.62
CA ASP A 81 9.45 2.24 17.96
C ASP A 81 10.89 2.59 18.36
N ASN A 82 11.15 3.79 18.87
CA ASN A 82 12.51 4.27 19.21
C ASN A 82 13.15 3.54 20.41
N LYS A 83 12.67 2.33 20.74
CA LYS A 83 13.30 1.43 21.69
C LYS A 83 14.25 0.51 20.92
N LEU A 84 15.49 0.96 20.77
CA LEU A 84 16.60 0.03 20.56
C LEU A 84 16.47 -1.06 21.63
N LEU A 85 16.30 -2.31 21.22
CA LEU A 85 16.43 -3.46 22.11
C LEU A 85 17.90 -3.52 22.54
N THR A 86 18.19 -2.98 23.72
CA THR A 86 19.39 -3.28 24.49
C THR A 86 19.27 -4.65 25.12
#